data_AF-A0A7L3FMV9-F1
#
_entry.id   AF-A0A7L3FMV9-F1
#
_cell.length_a   1.000
_cell.length_b   1.000
_cell.length_c   1.000
_cell.angle_alpha   90.00
_cell.angle_beta   90.00
_cell.angle_gamma   90.00
#
_symmetry.space_group_name_H-M   'P 1'
#
loop_
_entity.id
_entity.type
_entity.pdbx_description
1 polymer ?
#
loop_
_entity_poly.entity_id
_entity_poly.type
_entity_poly.pdbx_seq_one_letter_code
_entity_poly.pdbx_strand_id
1 'polypeptide(L)'
;QLLTVHGRTKEQKGPLAGVASWEHIQAVRKAVSIPVFANGNIQCLSDVEECIRKTGVHGVMSAEGNLHNPALFEGRNPLVWEMAEEYLEIVQQHPCPLSYVRAHLFKLWHHTLQVYQQLREELAKVKTLEGIVDVNRELKLRCQEEIANQKEGEKPKEGLPFFHWICQPYIRPGPKERCKENGASETEKGVRGKRALEEEEDGNPELLSKNKQKKKLRNPNKTFDPSLKPKYAKCDQCGNPKGNKCVFNMCRGCCKKRAFKETADCPGHGLLFKTKYEKSLSWQSSQRVIQNPALSRRGDIAVGDAAVLKEACDS
;
A
#
# COMPACT_ATOMS: atom_id res chain seq x y z
N GLN A 1 -27.05 0.55 -7.08
CA GLN A 1 -25.60 0.28 -7.29
C GLN A 1 -24.80 1.24 -6.40
N LEU A 2 -23.64 0.84 -5.89
CA LEU A 2 -22.79 1.60 -4.95
C LEU A 2 -21.35 1.61 -5.47
N LEU A 3 -20.65 2.75 -5.37
CA LEU A 3 -19.24 2.88 -5.76
C LEU A 3 -18.36 3.29 -4.59
N THR A 4 -17.32 2.53 -4.27
CA THR A 4 -16.28 2.96 -3.33
C THR A 4 -15.03 3.39 -4.10
N VAL A 5 -14.55 4.61 -3.86
CA VAL A 5 -13.40 5.19 -4.55
C VAL A 5 -12.24 5.32 -3.58
N HIS A 6 -11.17 4.57 -3.84
CA HIS A 6 -9.90 4.83 -3.17
C HIS A 6 -9.19 5.99 -3.88
N GLY A 7 -8.85 7.07 -3.16
CA GLY A 7 -8.16 8.24 -3.71
C GLY A 7 -6.69 8.03 -4.14
N ARG A 8 -6.27 6.79 -4.41
CA ARG A 8 -4.90 6.45 -4.87
C ARG A 8 -4.95 5.69 -6.19
N THR A 9 -3.99 5.97 -7.06
CA THR A 9 -3.79 5.20 -8.29
C THR A 9 -3.18 3.85 -7.99
N LYS A 10 -3.25 2.93 -8.96
CA LYS A 10 -2.67 1.59 -8.86
C LYS A 10 -1.16 1.63 -8.68
N GLU A 11 -0.50 2.68 -9.13
CA GLU A 11 0.95 2.90 -9.07
C GLU A 11 1.42 3.40 -7.70
N GLN A 12 0.55 4.04 -6.90
CA GLN A 12 0.86 4.55 -5.56
C GLN A 12 0.87 3.43 -4.51
N LYS A 13 1.90 2.56 -4.58
CA LYS A 13 2.06 1.40 -3.70
C LYS A 13 3.41 1.41 -2.98
N GLY A 14 3.46 0.78 -1.81
CA GLY A 14 4.70 0.56 -1.04
C GLY A 14 5.36 1.88 -0.63
N PRO A 15 6.64 2.11 -0.95
CA PRO A 15 7.32 3.37 -0.63
C PRO A 15 6.74 4.59 -1.35
N LEU A 16 5.99 4.40 -2.45
CA LEU A 16 5.31 5.46 -3.19
C LEU A 16 3.85 5.64 -2.73
N ALA A 17 3.47 5.01 -1.62
CA ALA A 17 2.17 5.22 -1.00
C ALA A 17 2.16 6.65 -0.43
N GLY A 18 1.66 7.59 -1.22
CA GLY A 18 1.30 8.92 -0.75
C GLY A 18 -0.06 8.94 -0.07
N VAL A 19 -0.52 10.15 0.26
CA VAL A 19 -1.87 10.43 0.76
C VAL A 19 -2.89 10.21 -0.36
N ALA A 20 -4.06 9.66 -0.01
CA ALA A 20 -5.19 9.56 -0.90
C ALA A 20 -5.73 10.96 -1.23
N SER A 21 -5.86 11.27 -2.52
CA SER A 21 -6.41 12.54 -2.97
C SER A 21 -7.93 12.52 -2.85
N TRP A 22 -8.46 13.33 -1.93
CA TRP A 22 -9.88 13.59 -1.80
C TRP A 22 -10.43 14.43 -2.95
N GLU A 23 -9.58 15.21 -3.65
CA GLU A 23 -9.96 15.94 -4.87
C GLU A 23 -10.35 14.97 -5.99
N HIS A 24 -9.59 13.89 -6.18
CA HIS A 24 -9.96 12.85 -7.15
C HIS A 24 -11.28 12.18 -6.77
N ILE A 25 -11.51 11.91 -5.48
CA ILE A 25 -12.77 11.33 -5.00
C ILE A 25 -13.93 12.30 -5.26
N GLN A 26 -13.76 13.59 -4.96
CA GLN A 26 -14.76 14.62 -5.21
C GLN A 26 -15.11 14.72 -6.71
N ALA A 27 -14.09 14.66 -7.59
CA ALA A 27 -14.31 14.68 -9.03
C ALA A 27 -15.17 13.48 -9.49
N VAL A 28 -14.90 12.28 -8.97
CA VAL A 28 -15.73 11.09 -9.26
C VAL A 28 -17.15 11.28 -8.69
N ARG A 29 -17.28 11.76 -7.46
CA ARG A 29 -18.58 12.03 -6.82
C ARG A 29 -19.44 13.00 -7.64
N LYS A 30 -18.85 14.03 -8.24
CA LYS A 30 -19.57 14.98 -9.12
C LYS A 30 -19.98 14.38 -10.46
N ALA A 31 -19.26 13.38 -10.95
CA ALA A 31 -19.48 12.77 -12.26
C ALA A 31 -20.56 11.66 -12.27
N VAL A 32 -20.96 11.14 -11.11
CA VAL A 32 -21.90 10.01 -11.01
C VAL A 32 -23.10 10.33 -10.13
N SER A 33 -24.25 9.75 -10.47
CA SER A 33 -25.51 9.87 -9.72
C SER A 33 -25.71 8.79 -8.66
N ILE A 34 -24.94 7.69 -8.70
CA ILE A 34 -25.00 6.62 -7.71
C ILE A 34 -24.33 7.03 -6.39
N PRO A 35 -24.70 6.40 -5.26
CA PRO A 35 -23.99 6.60 -4.00
C PRO A 35 -22.49 6.27 -4.13
N VAL A 36 -21.67 7.18 -3.60
CA VAL A 36 -20.21 7.09 -3.60
C VAL A 36 -19.69 7.09 -2.17
N PHE A 37 -18.82 6.14 -1.85
CA PHE A 37 -18.09 6.05 -0.58
C PHE A 37 -16.62 6.39 -0.80
N ALA A 38 -16.04 7.25 0.04
CA ALA A 38 -14.62 7.58 0.00
C ALA A 38 -13.79 6.53 0.76
N ASN A 39 -12.64 6.14 0.20
CA ASN A 39 -11.67 5.28 0.89
C ASN A 39 -10.25 5.86 0.81
N GLY A 40 -9.53 5.74 1.92
CA GLY A 40 -8.14 6.15 2.04
C GLY A 40 -7.96 7.36 2.97
N ASN A 41 -6.98 7.26 3.85
CA ASN A 41 -6.57 8.31 4.78
C ASN A 41 -7.69 8.80 5.74
N ILE A 42 -8.58 7.90 6.16
CA ILE A 42 -9.54 8.11 7.26
C ILE A 42 -8.98 7.44 8.51
N GLN A 43 -8.43 8.21 9.44
CA GLN A 43 -7.69 7.69 10.61
C GLN A 43 -8.36 8.02 11.95
N CYS A 44 -9.22 9.02 11.99
CA CYS A 44 -10.04 9.37 13.15
C CYS A 44 -11.44 9.84 12.71
N LEU A 45 -12.34 10.05 13.67
CA LEU A 45 -13.70 10.52 13.38
C LEU A 45 -13.72 11.90 12.69
N SER A 46 -12.83 12.81 13.06
CA SER A 46 -12.74 14.12 12.39
C SER A 46 -12.37 14.00 10.91
N ASP A 47 -11.59 12.98 10.52
CA ASP A 47 -11.31 12.73 9.10
C ASP A 47 -12.57 12.28 8.34
N VAL A 48 -13.49 11.58 9.01
CA VAL A 48 -14.78 11.16 8.43
C VAL A 48 -15.60 12.40 8.08
N GLU A 49 -15.81 13.27 9.06
CA GLU A 49 -16.59 14.49 8.93
C GLU A 49 -15.99 15.40 7.86
N GLU A 50 -14.67 15.61 7.92
CA GLU A 50 -13.95 16.46 7.00
C GLU A 50 -13.97 15.89 5.56
N CYS A 51 -13.83 14.57 5.41
CA CYS A 51 -13.89 13.92 4.10
C CYS A 51 -15.27 14.09 3.47
N ILE A 52 -16.35 13.84 4.22
CA ILE A 52 -17.72 14.01 3.75
C ILE A 52 -17.96 15.48 3.37
N ARG A 53 -17.58 16.42 4.24
CA ARG A 53 -17.72 17.86 4.01
C ARG A 53 -16.99 18.33 2.75
N LYS A 54 -15.75 17.89 2.54
CA LYS A 54 -14.94 18.29 1.38
C LYS A 54 -15.39 17.65 0.07
N THR A 55 -15.76 16.37 0.09
CA THR A 55 -15.97 15.59 -1.13
C THR A 55 -17.44 15.47 -1.54
N GLY A 56 -18.38 15.66 -0.60
CA GLY A 56 -19.81 15.42 -0.82
C GLY A 56 -20.16 13.94 -1.01
N VAL A 57 -19.28 13.02 -0.61
CA VAL A 57 -19.58 11.58 -0.61
C VAL A 57 -20.67 11.22 0.39
N HIS A 58 -21.31 10.07 0.19
CA HIS A 58 -22.43 9.61 1.02
C HIS A 58 -21.97 8.76 2.21
N GLY A 59 -20.69 8.39 2.23
CA GLY A 59 -20.11 7.57 3.27
C GLY A 59 -18.60 7.46 3.11
N VAL A 60 -17.95 6.90 4.12
CA VAL A 60 -16.52 6.64 4.10
C VAL A 60 -16.24 5.19 4.49
N MET A 61 -15.08 4.72 4.08
CA MET A 61 -14.55 3.41 4.47
C MET A 61 -13.14 3.62 5.01
N SER A 62 -12.90 3.21 6.25
CA SER A 62 -11.56 3.12 6.82
C SER A 62 -11.07 1.67 6.79
N ALA A 63 -9.75 1.50 6.65
CA ALA A 63 -9.09 0.20 6.73
C ALA A 63 -7.90 0.28 7.69
N GLU A 64 -6.85 1.03 7.33
CA GLU A 64 -5.65 1.11 8.17
C GLU A 64 -5.92 1.81 9.51
N GLY A 65 -6.79 2.82 9.56
CA GLY A 65 -7.19 3.48 10.81
C GLY A 65 -7.88 2.52 11.77
N ASN A 66 -8.83 1.74 11.27
CA ASN A 66 -9.58 0.75 12.06
C ASN A 66 -8.70 -0.34 12.67
N LEU A 67 -7.56 -0.67 12.03
CA LEU A 67 -6.61 -1.66 12.56
C LEU A 67 -5.79 -1.13 13.74
N HIS A 68 -5.66 0.19 13.91
CA HIS A 68 -4.91 0.82 15.02
C HIS A 68 -5.84 1.39 16.09
N ASN A 69 -7.08 1.73 15.72
CA ASN A 69 -8.13 2.11 16.65
C ASN A 69 -9.49 1.54 16.15
N PRO A 70 -9.94 0.38 16.68
CA PRO A 70 -11.24 -0.18 16.35
C PRO A 70 -12.43 0.72 16.74
N ALA A 71 -12.26 1.59 17.74
CA ALA A 71 -13.28 2.55 18.19
C ALA A 71 -13.30 3.85 17.36
N LEU A 72 -12.67 3.87 16.17
CA LEU A 72 -12.57 5.05 15.30
C LEU A 72 -13.92 5.72 15.05
N PHE A 73 -14.96 4.92 14.77
CA PHE A 73 -16.30 5.44 14.45
C PHE A 73 -17.11 5.85 15.68
N GLU A 74 -16.67 5.49 16.89
CA GLU A 74 -17.22 6.01 18.14
C GLU A 74 -16.58 7.35 18.54
N GLY A 75 -15.51 7.77 17.85
CA GLY A 75 -14.75 8.97 18.19
C GLY A 75 -13.93 8.83 19.48
N ARG A 76 -13.72 7.60 19.97
CA ARG A 76 -12.95 7.33 21.19
C ARG A 76 -11.54 6.87 20.88
N ASN A 77 -10.64 7.10 21.83
CA ASN A 77 -9.27 6.57 21.82
C ASN A 77 -9.07 5.74 23.10
N PRO A 78 -9.63 4.51 23.16
CA PRO A 78 -9.55 3.65 24.34
C PRO A 78 -8.12 3.12 24.56
N LEU A 79 -7.92 2.42 25.68
CA LEU A 79 -6.66 1.77 25.96
C LEU A 79 -6.49 0.56 25.04
N VAL A 80 -5.27 0.32 24.58
CA VAL A 80 -5.02 -0.69 23.55
C VAL A 80 -5.30 -2.13 24.04
N TRP A 81 -5.23 -2.39 25.34
CA TRP A 81 -5.57 -3.69 25.91
C TRP A 81 -7.07 -3.87 26.06
N GLU A 82 -7.86 -2.82 26.28
CA GLU A 82 -9.33 -2.93 26.38
C GLU A 82 -9.91 -3.44 25.06
N MET A 83 -9.46 -2.84 23.96
CA MET A 83 -9.82 -3.29 22.60
C MET A 83 -9.30 -4.69 22.29
N ALA A 84 -8.15 -5.06 22.85
CA ALA A 84 -7.60 -6.39 22.64
C ALA A 84 -8.35 -7.46 23.44
N GLU A 85 -8.77 -7.16 24.68
CA GLU A 85 -9.57 -8.03 25.53
C GLU A 85 -10.91 -8.35 24.85
N GLU A 86 -11.64 -7.33 24.41
CA GLU A 86 -12.90 -7.48 23.66
C GLU A 86 -12.69 -8.29 22.36
N TYR A 87 -11.64 -7.97 21.60
CA TYR A 87 -11.31 -8.73 20.38
C TYR A 87 -10.97 -10.20 20.67
N LEU A 88 -10.23 -10.50 21.74
CA LEU A 88 -9.86 -11.85 22.11
C LEU A 88 -11.06 -12.66 22.61
N GLU A 89 -12.02 -12.03 23.29
CA GLU A 89 -13.30 -12.65 23.64
C GLU A 89 -14.09 -13.05 22.39
N ILE A 90 -14.15 -12.18 21.38
CA ILE A 90 -14.78 -12.50 20.09
C ILE A 90 -14.05 -13.66 19.41
N VAL A 91 -12.71 -13.70 19.44
CA VAL A 91 -11.91 -14.81 18.88
C VAL A 91 -12.16 -16.13 19.62
N GLN A 92 -12.41 -16.10 20.93
CA GLN A 92 -12.79 -17.29 21.70
C GLN A 92 -14.16 -17.83 21.25
N GLN A 93 -15.13 -16.93 21.02
CA GLN A 93 -16.47 -17.29 20.53
C GLN A 93 -16.44 -17.74 19.06
N HIS A 94 -15.55 -17.15 18.27
CA HIS A 94 -15.39 -17.40 16.84
C HIS A 94 -13.93 -17.73 16.50
N PRO A 95 -13.49 -18.98 16.74
CA PRO A 95 -12.10 -19.38 16.54
C PRO A 95 -11.62 -19.15 15.10
N CYS A 96 -10.44 -18.56 14.96
CA CYS A 96 -9.80 -18.33 13.68
C CYS A 96 -8.29 -18.64 13.74
N PRO A 97 -7.61 -18.78 12.60
CA PRO A 97 -6.16 -18.99 12.59
C PRO A 97 -5.41 -17.92 13.40
N LEU A 98 -4.50 -18.35 14.28
CA LEU A 98 -3.69 -17.44 15.10
C LEU A 98 -2.90 -16.42 14.29
N SER A 99 -2.60 -16.70 13.02
CA SER A 99 -1.95 -15.74 12.12
C SER A 99 -2.77 -14.47 11.93
N TYR A 100 -4.11 -14.56 11.93
CA TYR A 100 -5.01 -13.42 11.78
C TYR A 100 -5.05 -12.61 13.07
N VAL A 101 -5.26 -13.29 14.20
CA VAL A 101 -5.20 -12.70 15.56
C VAL A 101 -3.92 -11.92 15.75
N ARG A 102 -2.77 -12.55 15.50
CA ARG A 102 -1.46 -11.93 15.63
C ARG A 102 -1.28 -10.73 14.70
N ALA A 103 -1.76 -10.80 13.46
CA ALA A 103 -1.66 -9.70 12.52
C ALA A 103 -2.47 -8.47 12.98
N HIS A 104 -3.66 -8.67 13.55
CA HIS A 104 -4.47 -7.60 14.12
C HIS A 104 -3.81 -7.00 15.37
N LEU A 105 -3.33 -7.82 16.29
CA LEU A 105 -2.67 -7.34 17.52
C LEU A 105 -1.36 -6.59 17.23
N PHE A 106 -0.59 -6.98 16.21
CA PHE A 106 0.58 -6.21 15.77
C PHE A 106 0.23 -4.79 15.28
N LYS A 107 -1.00 -4.58 14.80
CA LYS A 107 -1.49 -3.28 14.36
C LYS A 107 -2.08 -2.49 15.51
N LEU A 108 -2.93 -3.13 16.31
CA LEU A 108 -3.53 -2.51 17.50
C LEU A 108 -2.46 -2.03 18.48
N TRP A 109 -1.45 -2.84 18.74
CA TRP A 109 -0.35 -2.52 19.67
C TRP A 109 0.88 -1.92 18.97
N HIS A 110 0.73 -1.34 17.77
CA HIS A 110 1.87 -0.91 16.97
C HIS A 110 2.84 0.01 17.72
N HIS A 111 2.31 0.99 18.46
CA HIS A 111 3.10 1.95 19.23
C HIS A 111 3.63 1.33 20.54
N THR A 112 2.79 0.59 21.25
CA THR A 112 3.16 -0.11 22.49
C THR A 112 4.30 -1.10 22.28
N LEU A 113 4.26 -1.87 21.20
CA LEU A 113 5.30 -2.85 20.86
C LEU A 113 6.61 -2.23 20.36
N GLN A 114 6.64 -0.93 20.03
CA GLN A 114 7.89 -0.21 19.79
C GLN A 114 8.60 0.14 21.09
N VAL A 115 7.83 0.35 22.17
CA VAL A 115 8.36 0.57 23.51
C VAL A 115 8.77 -0.77 24.13
N TYR A 116 7.87 -1.75 24.15
CA TYR A 116 8.14 -3.07 24.71
C TYR A 116 8.56 -4.08 23.63
N GLN A 117 9.83 -3.97 23.20
CA GLN A 117 10.37 -4.84 22.16
C GLN A 117 10.37 -6.33 22.54
N GLN A 118 10.49 -6.65 23.84
CA GLN A 118 10.39 -8.02 24.34
C GLN A 118 9.01 -8.64 24.05
N LEU A 119 7.92 -7.91 24.37
CA LEU A 119 6.55 -8.36 24.09
C LEU A 119 6.28 -8.53 22.60
N ARG A 120 6.93 -7.71 21.76
CA ARG A 120 6.87 -7.85 20.31
C ARG A 120 7.44 -9.19 19.84
N GLU A 121 8.55 -9.61 20.41
CA GLU A 121 9.15 -10.91 20.11
C GLU A 121 8.32 -12.08 20.65
N GLU A 122 7.77 -11.94 21.86
CA GLU A 122 6.91 -12.95 22.47
C GLU A 122 5.64 -13.18 21.64
N LEU A 123 4.94 -12.10 21.26
CA LEU A 123 3.78 -12.17 20.37
C LEU A 123 4.11 -12.88 19.04
N ALA A 124 5.32 -12.67 18.52
CA ALA A 124 5.79 -13.34 17.30
C ALA A 124 6.01 -14.85 17.48
N LYS A 125 6.47 -15.27 18.66
CA LYS A 125 6.84 -16.67 18.98
C LYS A 125 5.65 -17.51 19.44
N VAL A 126 4.65 -16.89 20.07
CA VAL A 126 3.53 -17.59 20.71
C VAL A 126 2.68 -18.39 19.72
N LYS A 127 2.24 -19.59 20.15
CA LYS A 127 1.58 -20.60 19.31
C LYS A 127 0.17 -20.97 19.75
N THR A 128 -0.28 -20.47 20.90
CA THR A 128 -1.59 -20.76 21.50
C THR A 128 -2.34 -19.45 21.73
N LEU A 129 -3.68 -19.53 21.82
CA LEU A 129 -4.50 -18.35 22.09
C LEU A 129 -4.30 -17.88 23.53
N GLU A 130 -4.18 -18.82 24.46
CA GLU A 130 -3.87 -18.58 25.87
C GLU A 130 -2.57 -17.79 26.01
N GLY A 131 -1.54 -18.16 25.25
CA GLY A 131 -0.28 -17.41 25.27
C GLY A 131 -0.40 -16.00 24.68
N ILE A 132 -1.32 -15.76 23.73
CA ILE A 132 -1.63 -14.39 23.28
C ILE A 132 -2.32 -13.60 24.39
N VAL A 133 -3.25 -14.23 25.12
CA VAL A 133 -3.92 -13.61 26.27
C VAL A 133 -2.92 -13.25 27.36
N ASP A 134 -1.92 -14.10 27.62
CA ASP A 134 -0.86 -13.82 28.58
C ASP A 134 0.02 -12.64 28.15
N VAL A 135 0.36 -12.55 26.87
CA VAL A 135 1.06 -11.37 26.31
C VAL A 135 0.22 -10.09 26.51
N ASN A 136 -1.10 -10.16 26.35
CA ASN A 136 -1.98 -9.01 26.61
C ASN A 136 -2.00 -8.62 28.09
N ARG A 137 -2.06 -9.61 29.00
CA ARG A 137 -2.01 -9.36 30.46
C ARG A 137 -0.72 -8.67 30.87
N GLU A 138 0.42 -9.16 30.37
CA GLU A 138 1.73 -8.56 30.64
C GLU A 138 1.83 -7.14 30.04
N LEU A 139 1.35 -6.94 28.81
CA LEU A 139 1.29 -5.62 28.19
C LEU A 139 0.48 -4.63 29.04
N LYS A 140 -0.69 -5.06 29.51
CA LYS A 140 -1.58 -4.27 30.38
C LYS A 140 -0.88 -3.90 31.69
N LEU A 141 -0.25 -4.86 32.36
CA LEU A 141 0.47 -4.64 33.62
C LEU A 141 1.57 -3.58 33.44
N ARG A 142 2.45 -3.73 32.44
CA ARG A 142 3.53 -2.76 32.18
C ARG A 142 3.01 -1.37 31.88
N CYS A 143 1.93 -1.26 31.09
CA CYS A 143 1.33 0.04 30.82
C CYS A 143 0.73 0.67 32.09
N GLN A 144 0.08 -0.13 32.95
CA GLN A 144 -0.48 0.37 34.21
C GLN A 144 0.62 0.85 35.17
N GLU A 145 1.75 0.16 35.23
CA GLU A 145 2.92 0.59 35.98
C GLU A 145 3.50 1.91 35.43
N GLU A 146 3.61 2.06 34.10
CA GLU A 146 4.04 3.33 33.48
C GLU A 146 3.06 4.47 33.80
N ILE A 147 1.74 4.23 33.73
CA ILE A 147 0.72 5.21 34.08
C ILE A 147 0.82 5.62 35.56
N ALA A 148 1.03 4.67 36.47
CA ALA A 148 1.13 4.94 37.91
C ALA A 148 2.39 5.75 38.28
N ASN A 149 3.48 5.56 37.53
CA ASN A 149 4.75 6.27 37.72
C ASN A 149 4.84 7.59 36.95
N GLN A 150 3.82 7.92 36.16
CA GLN A 150 3.82 9.09 35.31
C GLN A 150 3.80 10.38 36.13
N LYS A 151 4.66 11.34 35.79
CA LYS A 151 4.67 12.64 36.46
C LYS A 151 3.64 13.57 35.84
N GLU A 152 3.07 14.44 36.68
CA GLU A 152 2.10 15.44 36.22
C GLU A 152 2.74 16.36 35.16
N GLY A 153 2.08 16.49 34.00
CA GLY A 153 2.57 17.28 32.86
C GLY A 153 3.53 16.55 31.90
N GLU A 154 3.81 15.27 32.13
CA GLU A 154 4.58 14.46 31.19
C GLU A 154 3.86 14.34 29.84
N LYS A 155 4.60 14.45 28.73
CA LYS A 155 4.04 14.45 27.37
C LYS A 155 4.29 13.10 26.69
N PRO A 156 3.47 12.73 25.69
CA PRO A 156 3.76 11.58 24.85
C PRO A 156 5.15 11.68 24.21
N LYS A 157 5.78 10.53 23.93
CA LYS A 157 7.07 10.47 23.23
C LYS A 157 7.01 11.23 21.90
N GLU A 158 8.14 11.86 21.53
CA GLU A 158 8.24 12.78 20.38
C GLU A 158 7.56 12.22 19.11
N GLY A 159 6.56 12.97 18.63
CA GLY A 159 5.85 12.68 17.38
C GLY A 159 4.55 11.89 17.50
N LEU A 160 4.16 11.44 18.70
CA LEU A 160 2.85 10.80 18.92
C LEU A 160 1.81 11.77 19.48
N PRO A 161 0.56 11.75 18.98
CA PRO A 161 -0.52 12.55 19.56
C PRO A 161 -0.96 12.06 20.94
N PHE A 162 -0.80 10.76 21.23
CA PHE A 162 -1.19 10.14 22.49
C PHE A 162 -0.09 9.22 23.03
N PHE A 163 -0.17 8.89 24.33
CA PHE A 163 0.69 7.87 24.91
C PHE A 163 0.56 6.54 24.18
N HIS A 164 1.62 5.75 24.18
CA HIS A 164 1.72 4.55 23.35
C HIS A 164 0.70 3.46 23.72
N TRP A 165 0.11 3.53 24.91
CA TRP A 165 -0.98 2.66 25.38
C TRP A 165 -2.39 3.11 24.99
N ILE A 166 -2.52 4.25 24.29
CA ILE A 166 -3.79 4.78 23.79
C ILE A 166 -3.90 4.43 22.30
N CYS A 167 -5.04 3.88 21.89
CA CYS A 167 -5.38 3.65 20.50
C CYS A 167 -5.27 4.96 19.72
N GLN A 168 -4.47 4.99 18.65
CA GLN A 168 -4.19 6.24 17.94
C GLN A 168 -3.93 6.04 16.44
N PRO A 169 -4.17 7.07 15.62
CA PRO A 169 -3.90 7.06 14.18
C PRO A 169 -2.48 6.61 13.82
N TYR A 170 -2.36 5.68 12.87
CA TYR A 170 -1.09 5.38 12.23
C TYR A 170 -0.91 6.21 10.96
N ILE A 171 -0.06 7.24 11.05
CA ILE A 171 0.35 8.03 9.89
C ILE A 171 1.53 7.33 9.24
N ARG A 172 1.30 6.75 8.06
CA ARG A 172 2.37 6.18 7.25
C ARG A 172 3.36 7.28 6.86
N PRO A 173 4.66 7.14 7.15
CA PRO A 173 5.67 8.07 6.68
C PRO A 173 5.61 8.19 5.16
N GLY A 174 5.68 9.41 4.63
CA GLY A 174 5.68 9.66 3.20
C GLY A 174 6.86 8.99 2.49
N PRO A 175 6.83 8.90 1.15
CA PRO A 175 8.00 8.53 0.36
C PRO A 175 9.18 9.42 0.76
N LYS A 176 10.30 8.84 1.20
CA LYS A 176 11.52 9.64 1.38
C LYS A 176 11.87 10.27 0.04
N GLU A 177 11.78 11.59 -0.06
CA GLU A 177 12.37 12.30 -1.18
C GLU A 177 13.85 11.94 -1.21
N ARG A 178 14.35 11.53 -2.40
CA ARG A 178 15.79 11.44 -2.60
C ARG A 178 16.30 12.88 -2.66
N CYS A 179 16.66 13.46 -1.52
CA CYS A 179 17.48 14.67 -1.49
C CYS A 179 18.77 14.38 -2.25
N LYS A 180 18.99 15.16 -3.31
CA LYS A 180 20.31 15.35 -3.92
C LYS A 180 21.05 16.35 -3.04
N GLU A 181 21.77 15.88 -2.02
CA GLU A 181 22.85 16.68 -1.44
C GLU A 181 24.06 15.79 -1.21
N ASN A 182 25.16 16.20 -1.85
CA ASN A 182 26.49 15.68 -1.61
C ASN A 182 26.92 16.18 -0.23
N GLY A 183 27.26 15.26 0.67
CA GLY A 183 27.85 15.57 1.97
C GLY A 183 28.08 14.29 2.73
N ALA A 184 29.35 13.92 2.90
CA ALA A 184 29.79 12.64 3.43
C ALA A 184 29.32 12.40 4.87
N SER A 185 28.74 11.23 5.11
CA SER A 185 28.80 10.54 6.38
C SER A 185 28.59 9.06 6.10
N GLU A 186 29.70 8.32 6.16
CA GLU A 186 29.76 6.89 6.00
C GLU A 186 29.01 6.22 7.17
N THR A 187 27.92 5.53 6.85
CA THR A 187 27.49 4.40 7.67
C THR A 187 26.91 3.37 6.71
N GLU A 188 27.65 2.29 6.55
CA GLU A 188 27.38 1.18 5.64
C GLU A 188 26.02 0.55 5.95
N LYS A 189 24.96 0.98 5.26
CA LYS A 189 23.72 0.21 5.15
C LYS A 189 23.82 -0.65 3.91
N GLY A 190 24.24 -1.90 4.16
CA GLY A 190 24.30 -2.98 3.18
C GLY A 190 23.10 -2.94 2.24
N VAL A 191 23.38 -2.67 0.97
CA VAL A 191 22.45 -2.88 -0.13
C VAL A 191 22.10 -4.35 -0.05
N ARG A 192 20.84 -4.67 0.32
CA ARG A 192 20.30 -6.01 0.20
C ARG A 192 20.23 -6.34 -1.29
N GLY A 193 21.36 -6.76 -1.85
CA GLY A 193 21.46 -7.31 -3.17
C GLY A 193 20.43 -8.43 -3.26
N LYS A 194 19.59 -8.38 -4.29
CA LYS A 194 18.90 -9.61 -4.70
C LYS A 194 20.02 -10.59 -5.02
N ARG A 195 20.19 -11.62 -4.18
CA ARG A 195 21.17 -12.68 -4.38
C ARG A 195 21.19 -13.03 -5.85
N ALA A 196 22.34 -12.83 -6.50
CA ALA A 196 22.57 -13.45 -7.78
C ALA A 196 22.38 -14.96 -7.59
N LEU A 197 21.83 -15.64 -8.59
CA LEU A 197 21.89 -17.09 -8.64
C LEU A 197 23.37 -17.44 -8.85
N GLU A 198 24.12 -17.53 -7.76
CA GLU A 198 25.42 -18.19 -7.75
C GLU A 198 25.17 -19.68 -8.01
N GLU A 199 26.03 -20.24 -8.85
CA GLU A 199 26.10 -21.68 -9.07
C GLU A 199 26.57 -22.29 -7.74
N GLU A 200 25.65 -22.90 -7.00
CA GLU A 200 25.99 -23.73 -5.85
C GLU A 200 26.83 -24.91 -6.38
N GLU A 201 28.15 -24.74 -6.50
CA GLU A 201 29.10 -25.85 -6.39
C GLU A 201 29.17 -26.26 -4.92
N ASP A 202 28.12 -26.92 -4.45
CA ASP A 202 28.13 -27.56 -3.13
C ASP A 202 28.32 -29.06 -3.35
N GLY A 203 29.56 -29.50 -3.16
CA GLY A 203 29.98 -30.88 -3.30
C GLY A 203 29.39 -31.76 -2.21
N ASN A 204 28.19 -32.31 -2.42
CA ASN A 204 27.81 -33.67 -2.03
C ASN A 204 26.39 -34.00 -2.60
N PRO A 205 26.23 -34.96 -3.53
CA PRO A 205 24.94 -35.26 -4.16
C PRO A 205 23.87 -35.89 -3.24
N GLU A 206 24.20 -36.35 -2.03
CA GLU A 206 23.33 -37.29 -1.30
C GLU A 206 22.40 -36.70 -0.22
N LEU A 207 22.57 -35.44 0.21
CA LEU A 207 21.73 -34.87 1.29
C LEU A 207 20.86 -33.70 0.83
N LEU A 208 19.63 -34.00 0.42
CA LEU A 208 18.60 -32.98 0.15
C LEU A 208 18.17 -32.29 1.45
N SER A 209 18.16 -30.95 1.48
CA SER A 209 17.65 -30.19 2.62
C SER A 209 16.17 -30.48 2.92
N LYS A 210 15.74 -30.29 4.18
CA LYS A 210 14.35 -30.52 4.65
C LYS A 210 13.28 -29.85 3.75
N ASN A 211 13.60 -28.70 3.15
CA ASN A 211 12.71 -28.01 2.20
C ASN A 211 12.69 -28.64 0.80
N LYS A 212 13.84 -29.16 0.31
CA LYS A 212 13.91 -29.92 -0.95
C LYS A 212 13.15 -31.25 -0.82
N GLN A 213 13.28 -31.93 0.32
CA GLN A 213 12.54 -33.16 0.65
C GLN A 213 11.01 -32.92 0.65
N LYS A 214 10.50 -31.90 1.35
CA LYS A 214 9.07 -31.54 1.35
C LYS A 214 8.52 -31.23 -0.05
N LYS A 215 9.35 -30.65 -0.93
CA LYS A 215 8.96 -30.36 -2.32
C LYS A 215 8.96 -31.61 -3.21
N LYS A 216 9.84 -32.59 -2.96
CA LYS A 216 9.85 -33.89 -3.65
C LYS A 216 8.67 -34.76 -3.23
N LEU A 217 8.30 -34.74 -1.95
CA LEU A 217 7.08 -35.41 -1.45
C LEU A 217 5.80 -34.89 -2.13
N ARG A 218 5.74 -33.58 -2.43
CA ARG A 218 4.58 -32.97 -3.12
C ARG A 218 4.60 -33.17 -4.64
N ASN A 219 5.76 -33.46 -5.23
CA ASN A 219 5.91 -33.70 -6.66
C ASN A 219 7.07 -34.69 -6.86
N PRO A 220 6.78 -36.00 -6.97
CA PRO A 220 7.79 -37.05 -7.10
C PRO A 220 8.73 -36.86 -8.31
N ASN A 221 8.22 -36.25 -9.39
CA ASN A 221 8.97 -35.96 -10.61
C ASN A 221 9.86 -34.71 -10.50
N LYS A 222 9.92 -34.05 -9.33
CA LYS A 222 10.72 -32.84 -9.14
C LYS A 222 12.18 -33.18 -8.87
N THR A 223 13.01 -32.97 -9.89
CA THR A 223 14.46 -33.17 -9.80
C THR A 223 15.17 -31.92 -9.26
N PHE A 224 16.12 -32.11 -8.34
CA PHE A 224 16.94 -31.03 -7.75
C PHE A 224 18.38 -31.03 -8.26
N ASP A 225 18.67 -31.90 -9.23
CA ASP A 225 19.95 -31.99 -9.92
C ASP A 225 20.26 -30.65 -10.60
N PRO A 226 21.35 -29.97 -10.22
CA PRO A 226 21.80 -28.74 -10.86
C PRO A 226 22.07 -28.91 -12.36
N SER A 227 22.51 -30.08 -12.82
CA SER A 227 22.86 -30.37 -14.22
C SER A 227 21.64 -30.35 -15.16
N LEU A 228 20.46 -30.65 -14.62
CA LEU A 228 19.20 -30.67 -15.36
C LEU A 228 18.47 -29.31 -15.36
N LYS A 229 19.03 -28.28 -14.72
CA LYS A 229 18.43 -26.93 -14.72
C LYS A 229 18.59 -26.30 -16.11
N PRO A 230 17.53 -25.68 -16.68
CA PRO A 230 17.64 -24.99 -17.95
C PRO A 230 18.69 -23.87 -17.87
N LYS A 231 19.64 -23.86 -18.82
CA LYS A 231 20.66 -22.80 -18.92
C LYS A 231 20.03 -21.57 -19.54
N TYR A 232 19.76 -20.54 -18.74
CA TYR A 232 19.24 -19.26 -19.23
C TYR A 232 20.38 -18.30 -19.53
N ALA A 233 20.25 -17.51 -20.60
CA ALA A 233 21.17 -16.40 -20.85
C ALA A 233 21.11 -15.40 -19.67
N LYS A 234 22.26 -15.04 -19.10
CA LYS A 234 22.35 -14.16 -17.92
C LYS A 234 22.31 -12.68 -18.34
N CYS A 235 21.69 -11.85 -17.52
CA CYS A 235 21.61 -10.40 -17.71
C CYS A 235 22.93 -9.75 -17.32
N ASP A 236 23.54 -9.02 -18.24
CA ASP A 236 24.90 -8.48 -18.10
C ASP A 236 25.05 -7.50 -16.92
N GLN A 237 23.94 -6.90 -16.46
CA GLN A 237 23.95 -5.98 -15.33
C GLN A 237 23.81 -6.64 -13.95
N CYS A 238 23.30 -7.86 -13.84
CA CYS A 238 22.97 -8.42 -12.52
C CYS A 238 22.97 -9.95 -12.43
N GLY A 239 23.40 -10.67 -13.46
CA GLY A 239 23.46 -12.13 -13.50
C GLY A 239 22.11 -12.86 -13.56
N ASN A 240 20.98 -12.17 -13.36
CA ASN A 240 19.66 -12.78 -13.42
C ASN A 240 19.27 -13.21 -14.84
N PRO A 241 18.42 -14.23 -15.03
CA PRO A 241 17.97 -14.68 -16.35
C PRO A 241 17.40 -13.54 -17.22
N LYS A 242 17.88 -13.43 -18.47
CA LYS A 242 17.36 -12.52 -19.50
C LYS A 242 15.94 -12.93 -19.87
N GLY A 243 15.08 -11.94 -20.10
CA GLY A 243 13.75 -12.21 -20.64
C GLY A 243 13.84 -12.49 -22.13
N ASN A 244 13.35 -13.65 -22.59
CA ASN A 244 13.49 -14.09 -23.98
C ASN A 244 12.90 -13.11 -25.02
N LYS A 245 11.90 -12.30 -24.65
CA LYS A 245 11.25 -11.30 -25.52
C LYS A 245 11.56 -9.85 -25.12
N CYS A 246 12.56 -9.65 -24.26
CA CYS A 246 12.90 -8.33 -23.74
C CYS A 246 13.59 -7.48 -24.80
N VAL A 247 13.03 -6.30 -25.12
CA VAL A 247 13.62 -5.38 -26.12
C VAL A 247 15.01 -4.86 -25.75
N PHE A 248 15.35 -4.90 -24.46
CA PHE A 248 16.66 -4.47 -23.95
C PHE A 248 17.63 -5.63 -23.71
N ASN A 249 17.22 -6.88 -23.98
CA ASN A 249 17.99 -8.09 -23.65
C ASN A 249 18.40 -8.16 -22.16
N MET A 250 17.56 -7.69 -21.26
CA MET A 250 17.82 -7.68 -19.81
C MET A 250 16.85 -8.58 -19.04
N CYS A 251 17.14 -8.83 -17.77
CA CYS A 251 16.13 -9.38 -16.86
C CYS A 251 15.00 -8.35 -16.63
N ARG A 252 13.83 -8.81 -16.13
CA ARG A 252 12.68 -7.93 -15.85
C ARG A 252 13.02 -6.75 -14.93
N GLY A 253 13.89 -6.96 -13.94
CA GLY A 253 14.29 -5.93 -12.98
C GLY A 253 15.08 -4.79 -13.62
N CYS A 254 16.14 -5.12 -14.35
CA CYS A 254 16.97 -4.12 -15.04
C CYS A 254 16.22 -3.49 -16.22
N CYS A 255 15.46 -4.30 -16.96
CA CYS A 255 14.56 -3.83 -18.02
C CYS A 255 13.60 -2.75 -17.51
N LYS A 256 12.95 -2.97 -16.36
CA LYS A 256 12.04 -1.98 -15.75
C LYS A 256 12.74 -0.66 -15.42
N LYS A 257 13.94 -0.71 -14.85
CA LYS A 257 14.70 0.51 -14.50
C LYS A 257 15.08 1.30 -15.76
N ARG A 258 15.58 0.61 -16.78
CA ARG A 258 15.97 1.22 -18.06
C ARG A 258 14.77 1.78 -18.81
N ALA A 259 13.72 0.97 -18.97
CA ALA A 259 12.47 1.36 -19.63
C ALA A 259 11.80 2.56 -18.97
N PHE A 260 11.88 2.68 -17.63
CA PHE A 260 11.39 3.86 -16.92
C PHE A 260 12.26 5.10 -17.19
N LYS A 261 13.59 4.97 -17.16
CA LYS A 261 14.52 6.10 -17.41
C LYS A 261 14.41 6.62 -18.85
N GLU A 262 14.29 5.71 -19.80
CA GLU A 262 14.22 6.02 -21.24
C GLU A 262 12.78 6.27 -21.73
N THR A 263 11.78 6.22 -20.82
CA THR A 263 10.35 6.32 -21.17
C THR A 263 10.00 5.43 -22.36
N ALA A 264 10.37 4.16 -22.27
CA ALA A 264 10.29 3.20 -23.35
C ALA A 264 9.43 1.99 -22.97
N ASP A 265 8.86 1.34 -23.98
CA ASP A 265 8.02 0.16 -23.80
C ASP A 265 8.84 -1.12 -23.98
N CYS A 266 8.44 -2.17 -23.27
CA CYS A 266 8.98 -3.52 -23.43
C CYS A 266 7.84 -4.53 -23.44
N PRO A 267 7.37 -4.96 -24.63
CA PRO A 267 6.34 -5.97 -24.77
C PRO A 267 6.69 -7.29 -24.07
N GLY A 268 7.95 -7.72 -24.11
CA GLY A 268 8.39 -8.97 -23.48
C GLY A 268 8.25 -9.02 -21.96
N HIS A 269 8.23 -7.86 -21.29
CA HIS A 269 7.99 -7.77 -19.84
C HIS A 269 6.66 -7.08 -19.49
N GLY A 270 5.83 -6.76 -20.49
CA GLY A 270 4.58 -6.02 -20.32
C GLY A 270 4.77 -4.62 -19.73
N LEU A 271 5.87 -3.94 -20.08
CA LEU A 271 6.14 -2.56 -19.63
C LEU A 271 5.65 -1.60 -20.71
N LEU A 272 4.78 -0.66 -20.33
CA LEU A 272 4.14 0.30 -21.24
C LEU A 272 4.35 1.74 -20.73
N PHE A 273 5.59 2.14 -20.46
CA PHE A 273 5.89 3.47 -19.93
C PHE A 273 5.67 4.59 -20.97
N LYS A 274 6.11 4.39 -22.22
CA LYS A 274 5.90 5.33 -23.33
C LYS A 274 4.42 5.48 -23.64
N THR A 275 3.74 4.36 -23.91
CA THR A 275 2.31 4.35 -24.22
C THR A 275 1.47 5.00 -23.11
N LYS A 276 1.79 4.74 -21.83
CA LYS A 276 1.08 5.38 -20.70
C LYS A 276 1.37 6.88 -20.61
N TYR A 277 2.60 7.30 -20.85
CA TYR A 277 2.99 8.70 -20.85
C TYR A 277 2.26 9.48 -21.95
N GLU A 278 2.24 8.96 -23.18
CA GLU A 278 1.51 9.54 -24.31
C GLU A 278 0.00 9.64 -24.05
N LYS A 279 -0.60 8.60 -23.46
CA LYS A 279 -2.01 8.63 -23.04
C LYS A 279 -2.28 9.67 -21.94
N SER A 280 -1.33 9.87 -21.03
CA SER A 280 -1.45 10.91 -20.00
C SER A 280 -1.43 12.31 -20.62
N LEU A 281 -0.57 12.54 -21.62
CA LEU A 281 -0.50 13.81 -22.34
C LEU A 281 -1.78 14.07 -23.15
N SER A 282 -2.30 13.08 -23.87
CA SER A 282 -3.55 13.24 -24.63
C SER A 282 -4.75 13.52 -23.70
N TRP A 283 -4.78 12.88 -22.54
CA TRP A 283 -5.81 13.13 -21.53
C TRP A 283 -5.72 14.54 -20.93
N GLN A 284 -4.51 15.03 -20.61
CA GLN A 284 -4.30 16.41 -20.14
C GLN A 284 -4.69 17.46 -21.19
N SER A 285 -4.34 17.22 -22.46
CA SER A 285 -4.76 18.09 -23.57
C SER A 285 -6.29 18.09 -23.73
N SER A 286 -6.93 16.94 -23.59
CA SER A 286 -8.40 16.82 -23.65
C SER A 286 -9.09 17.56 -22.49
N GLN A 287 -8.53 17.52 -21.28
CA GLN A 287 -9.07 18.28 -20.15
C GLN A 287 -8.95 19.80 -20.32
N ARG A 288 -7.88 20.30 -20.94
CA ARG A 288 -7.74 21.75 -21.24
C ARG A 288 -8.78 22.23 -22.25
N VAL A 289 -9.17 21.39 -23.21
CA VAL A 289 -10.24 21.69 -24.18
C VAL A 289 -11.61 21.73 -23.50
N ILE A 290 -11.88 20.83 -22.55
CA ILE A 290 -13.14 20.80 -21.80
C ILE A 290 -13.25 22.01 -20.84
N GLN A 291 -12.13 22.50 -20.31
CA GLN A 291 -12.11 23.66 -19.40
C GLN A 291 -12.12 25.02 -20.14
N ASN A 292 -11.99 25.06 -21.46
CA ASN A 292 -11.98 26.31 -22.22
C ASN A 292 -12.73 26.18 -23.56
N PRO A 293 -14.08 26.31 -23.57
CA PRO A 293 -14.89 26.17 -24.79
C PRO A 293 -14.65 27.29 -25.83
N ALA A 294 -13.92 28.35 -25.47
CA ALA A 294 -13.76 29.56 -26.27
C ALA A 294 -12.75 29.46 -27.43
N LEU A 295 -11.95 28.38 -27.50
CA LEU A 295 -10.95 28.20 -28.57
C LEU A 295 -11.43 27.33 -29.75
N SER A 296 -12.65 26.77 -29.68
CA SER A 296 -13.22 25.98 -30.79
C SER A 296 -14.14 26.79 -31.71
N ARG A 297 -14.30 28.10 -31.49
CA ARG A 297 -15.10 29.00 -32.34
C ARG A 297 -14.32 30.25 -32.69
N ARG A 298 -13.40 30.17 -33.66
CA ARG A 298 -12.97 31.31 -34.51
C ARG A 298 -12.05 30.81 -35.64
N GLY A 299 -12.50 31.03 -36.88
CA GLY A 299 -11.79 30.83 -38.16
C GLY A 299 -11.91 29.40 -38.69
N ASP A 300 -12.53 29.09 -39.83
CA ASP A 300 -12.96 29.88 -40.98
C ASP A 300 -14.14 29.15 -41.65
N ILE A 301 -15.10 29.89 -42.23
CA ILE A 301 -15.70 29.65 -43.56
C ILE A 301 -16.62 30.84 -43.85
N ALA A 302 -16.28 31.56 -44.92
CA ALA A 302 -17.03 32.67 -45.47
C ALA A 302 -18.27 32.18 -46.24
N VAL A 303 -19.37 32.93 -46.05
CA VAL A 303 -20.39 33.38 -47.01
C VAL A 303 -20.81 32.45 -48.16
N GLY A 304 -22.11 32.15 -48.19
CA GLY A 304 -22.82 31.73 -49.41
C GLY A 304 -24.29 31.42 -49.15
N ASP A 305 -25.16 32.40 -49.43
CA ASP A 305 -26.56 32.33 -49.85
C ASP A 305 -27.46 31.16 -49.41
N ALA A 306 -28.60 31.48 -48.78
CA ALA A 306 -29.91 31.28 -49.41
C ALA A 306 -31.06 31.82 -48.53
N ALA A 307 -31.94 32.52 -49.21
CA ALA A 307 -33.17 33.14 -48.75
C ALA A 307 -34.25 32.13 -48.33
N VAL A 308 -35.10 32.57 -47.39
CA VAL A 308 -36.57 32.42 -47.37
C VAL A 308 -37.15 31.00 -47.45
N LEU A 309 -37.82 30.56 -46.36
CA LEU A 309 -39.26 30.22 -46.40
C LEU A 309 -39.87 30.07 -45.00
N LYS A 310 -41.10 30.59 -44.94
CA LYS A 310 -42.07 30.77 -43.87
C LYS A 310 -42.62 29.46 -43.25
N GLU A 311 -43.07 29.63 -42.00
CA GLU A 311 -44.28 29.08 -41.35
C GLU A 311 -44.50 27.56 -41.22
N ALA A 312 -44.65 27.14 -39.95
CA ALA A 312 -45.87 26.54 -39.36
C ALA A 312 -45.55 25.32 -38.47
N CYS A 313 -45.88 25.43 -37.18
CA CYS A 313 -46.67 24.43 -36.45
C CYS A 313 -46.91 24.91 -35.00
N ASP A 314 -48.06 25.55 -34.79
CA ASP A 314 -48.87 25.33 -33.59
C ASP A 314 -49.88 24.23 -33.96
N SER A 315 -49.82 23.11 -33.22
CA SER A 315 -50.86 22.07 -32.95
C SER A 315 -50.19 20.69 -32.80
#